data_AF-A0A2K0XI87-F1
#
_entry.id   AF-A0A2K0XI87-F1
#
_cell.length_a   1.000
_cell.length_b   1.000
_cell.length_c   1.000
_cell.angle_alpha   90.00
_cell.angle_beta   90.00
_cell.angle_gamma   90.00
#
_symmetry.space_group_name_H-M   'P 1'
#
loop_
_entity.id
_entity.type
_entity.pdbx_description
1 polymer ?
#
loop_
_entity_poly.entity_id
_entity_poly.type
_entity_poly.pdbx_seq_one_letter_code
_entity_poly.pdbx_strand_id
1 'polypeptide(L)'
;MVIDTKWKRISSNINDKKRGVSQSDVYQMMAYARLYRPDHVMLLYPHHAGLGTAPLDAGYLIAGGDERMRIVSVDLRLLDAALTSQLADVFASTKHVVH
;
A
#
# COMPACT_ATOMS: atom_id res chain seq x y z
N MET A 1 3.17 -8.00 -10.18
CA MET A 1 2.57 -7.11 -9.16
C MET A 1 1.49 -6.25 -9.80
N VAL A 2 0.41 -5.95 -9.07
CA VAL A 2 -0.60 -4.94 -9.44
C VAL A 2 -0.57 -3.81 -8.42
N ILE A 3 -0.63 -2.56 -8.87
CA ILE A 3 -0.70 -1.36 -8.01
C ILE A 3 -1.95 -0.58 -8.38
N ASP A 4 -2.70 -0.15 -7.37
CA ASP A 4 -3.86 0.70 -7.52
C ASP A 4 -3.69 1.96 -6.66
N THR A 5 -3.77 3.12 -7.31
CA THR A 5 -3.55 4.42 -6.67
C THR A 5 -4.90 5.05 -6.33
N LYS A 6 -5.02 5.61 -5.12
CA LYS A 6 -6.26 6.22 -4.65
C LYS A 6 -6.01 7.62 -4.12
N TRP A 7 -6.78 8.61 -4.59
CA TRP A 7 -6.81 9.96 -4.02
C TRP A 7 -7.81 10.04 -2.86
N LYS A 8 -7.47 9.43 -1.72
CA LYS A 8 -8.32 9.40 -0.51
C LYS A 8 -7.47 9.63 0.73
N ARG A 9 -8.06 10.25 1.75
CA ARG A 9 -7.45 10.40 3.07
C ARG A 9 -7.75 9.15 3.91
N ILE A 10 -6.75 8.33 4.16
CA ILE A 10 -6.82 7.19 5.08
C ILE A 10 -6.52 7.65 6.52
N SER A 11 -6.90 6.88 7.54
CA SER A 11 -6.81 7.32 8.93
C SER A 11 -5.75 6.54 9.71
N SER A 12 -5.06 7.20 10.64
CA SER A 12 -4.07 6.54 11.51
C SER A 12 -4.70 5.74 12.65
N ASN A 13 -6.01 5.52 12.66
CA ASN A 13 -6.69 4.98 13.84
C ASN A 13 -6.10 3.62 14.23
N ILE A 14 -5.35 3.61 15.33
CA ILE A 14 -4.58 2.48 15.84
C ILE A 14 -5.51 1.31 16.22
N ASN A 15 -6.77 1.60 16.54
CA ASN A 15 -7.80 0.60 16.83
C ASN A 15 -8.47 0.03 15.57
N ASP A 16 -8.24 0.62 14.40
CA ASP A 16 -8.70 0.08 13.12
C ASP A 16 -7.58 -0.74 12.47
N LYS A 17 -7.74 -2.07 12.44
CA LYS A 17 -6.81 -2.99 11.77
C LYS A 17 -6.61 -2.64 10.28
N LYS A 18 -7.56 -1.92 9.66
CA LYS A 18 -7.52 -1.47 8.27
C LYS A 18 -6.93 -0.06 8.11
N ARG A 19 -6.55 0.63 9.19
CA ARG A 19 -5.95 1.99 9.15
C ARG A 19 -6.75 2.97 8.28
N GLY A 20 -8.07 2.95 8.41
CA GLY A 20 -8.97 3.81 7.62
C GLY A 20 -9.03 3.52 6.12
N VAL A 21 -8.45 2.41 5.66
CA VAL A 21 -8.62 1.92 4.28
C VAL A 21 -10.02 1.37 4.13
N SER A 22 -10.71 1.81 3.08
CA SER A 22 -12.10 1.39 2.84
C SER A 22 -12.17 -0.11 2.54
N GLN A 23 -13.21 -0.79 3.04
CA GLN A 23 -13.40 -2.22 2.77
C GLN A 23 -13.47 -2.49 1.26
N SER A 24 -14.12 -1.59 0.50
CA SER A 24 -14.21 -1.69 -0.96
C SER A 24 -12.84 -1.71 -1.63
N ASP A 25 -11.88 -0.90 -1.17
CA ASP A 25 -10.53 -0.89 -1.75
C ASP A 25 -9.82 -2.23 -1.46
N VAL A 26 -9.99 -2.79 -0.26
CA VAL A 26 -9.47 -4.14 0.08
C VAL A 26 -10.08 -5.23 -0.79
N TYR A 27 -11.41 -5.22 -0.97
CA TYR A 27 -12.10 -6.20 -1.81
C TYR A 27 -11.69 -6.09 -3.28
N GLN A 28 -11.44 -4.89 -3.80
CA GLN A 28 -10.87 -4.70 -5.14
C GLN A 28 -9.50 -5.37 -5.24
N MET A 29 -8.63 -5.22 -4.23
CA MET A 29 -7.31 -5.87 -4.23
C MET A 29 -7.39 -7.39 -4.15
N MET A 30 -8.31 -7.92 -3.34
CA MET A 30 -8.55 -9.36 -3.29
C MET A 30 -9.05 -9.90 -4.64
N ALA A 31 -9.93 -9.17 -5.33
CA ALA A 31 -10.37 -9.55 -6.68
C ALA A 31 -9.20 -9.53 -7.66
N TYR A 32 -8.36 -8.50 -7.66
CA TYR A 32 -7.16 -8.44 -8.51
C TYR A 32 -6.19 -9.59 -8.23
N ALA A 33 -5.97 -9.92 -6.96
CA ALA A 33 -5.12 -11.04 -6.57
C ALA A 33 -5.63 -12.37 -7.15
N ARG A 34 -6.95 -12.62 -7.09
CA ARG A 34 -7.54 -13.86 -7.61
C ARG A 34 -7.62 -13.91 -9.14
N LEU A 35 -7.93 -12.79 -9.79
CA LEU A 35 -8.10 -12.72 -11.25
C LEU A 35 -6.77 -12.77 -12.00
N TYR A 36 -5.79 -12.00 -11.54
CA TYR A 36 -4.51 -11.84 -12.24
C TYR A 36 -3.39 -12.68 -11.64
N ARG A 37 -3.59 -13.27 -10.45
CA ARG A 37 -2.60 -14.06 -9.70
C ARG A 37 -1.19 -13.43 -9.63
N PRO A 38 -1.06 -12.14 -9.30
CA PRO A 38 0.24 -11.56 -9.02
C PRO A 38 0.74 -12.02 -7.64
N ASP A 39 2.05 -12.16 -7.48
CA ASP A 39 2.65 -12.41 -6.15
C ASP A 39 2.35 -11.30 -5.14
N HIS A 40 2.14 -10.06 -5.64
CA HIS A 40 1.93 -8.86 -4.85
C HIS A 40 0.84 -7.95 -5.43
N VAL A 41 -0.01 -7.41 -4.57
CA VAL A 41 -0.92 -6.30 -4.84
C VAL A 41 -0.64 -5.13 -3.88
N MET A 42 -0.80 -3.89 -4.34
CA MET A 42 -0.50 -2.70 -3.54
C MET A 42 -1.57 -1.62 -3.70
N LEU A 43 -2.01 -1.06 -2.57
CA LEU A 43 -2.73 0.20 -2.52
C LEU A 43 -1.78 1.34 -2.19
N LEU A 44 -1.78 2.39 -3.02
CA LEU A 44 -0.98 3.58 -2.83
C LEU A 44 -1.86 4.81 -2.60
N TYR A 45 -1.67 5.46 -1.45
CA TYR A 45 -2.42 6.65 -1.04
C TYR A 45 -1.50 7.88 -0.92
N PRO A 46 -2.02 9.11 -1.07
CA PRO A 46 -1.28 10.30 -0.66
C PRO A 46 -1.10 10.30 0.87
N HIS A 47 0.12 10.55 1.33
CA HIS A 47 0.42 10.77 2.74
C HIS A 47 -0.10 12.13 3.20
N HIS A 48 -0.45 12.24 4.48
CA HIS A 48 -0.84 13.50 5.10
C HIS A 48 -0.54 13.50 6.60
N ALA A 49 -0.42 14.68 7.22
CA ALA A 49 -0.05 14.84 8.62
C ALA A 49 -0.91 14.03 9.61
N GLY A 50 -2.20 13.81 9.32
CA GLY A 50 -3.08 12.96 10.13
C GLY A 50 -2.70 11.46 10.17
N LEU A 51 -1.76 11.01 9.33
CA LEU A 51 -1.23 9.64 9.34
C LEU A 51 0.02 9.49 10.23
N GLY A 52 0.55 10.59 10.77
CA GLY A 52 1.84 10.65 11.44
C GLY A 52 2.89 11.36 10.62
N THR A 53 4.13 11.34 11.09
CA THR A 53 5.28 11.99 10.44
C THR A 53 5.99 11.10 9.42
N ALA A 54 5.82 9.78 9.55
CA ALA A 54 6.41 8.80 8.65
C ALA A 54 5.36 8.26 7.67
N PRO A 55 5.75 8.01 6.40
CA PRO A 55 4.91 7.30 5.44
C PRO A 55 4.42 5.95 6.01
N LEU A 56 3.14 5.65 5.80
CA LEU A 56 2.59 4.34 6.08
C LEU A 56 3.17 3.32 5.09
N ASP A 57 3.57 2.17 5.62
CA ASP A 57 3.91 0.97 4.87
C ASP A 57 3.51 -0.26 5.69
N ALA A 58 2.46 -0.95 5.26
CA ALA A 58 1.91 -2.10 5.96
C ALA A 58 1.69 -3.27 5.01
N GLY A 59 2.22 -4.45 5.37
CA GLY A 59 2.07 -5.70 4.62
C GLY A 59 1.07 -6.67 5.28
N TYR A 60 0.34 -7.40 4.45
CA TYR A 60 -0.67 -8.38 4.82
C TYR A 60 -0.61 -9.61 3.90
N LEU A 61 -0.97 -10.78 4.42
CA LEU A 61 -1.24 -11.98 3.61
C LEU A 61 -2.71 -12.00 3.20
N ILE A 62 -3.00 -12.36 1.95
CA ILE A 62 -4.39 -12.55 1.49
C ILE A 62 -4.81 -13.98 1.83
N ALA A 63 -5.83 -14.12 2.68
CA ALA A 63 -6.35 -15.42 3.07
C ALA A 63 -6.78 -16.27 1.86
N GLY A 64 -6.36 -17.54 1.85
CA GLY A 64 -6.68 -18.50 0.77
C GLY A 64 -5.64 -18.55 -0.37
N GLY A 65 -4.46 -17.97 -0.19
CA GLY A 65 -3.32 -18.11 -1.10
C GLY A 65 -2.04 -17.49 -0.52
N ASP A 66 -0.98 -17.43 -1.33
CA ASP A 66 0.33 -16.90 -0.94
C ASP A 66 0.52 -15.43 -1.36
N GLU A 67 -0.49 -14.81 -1.97
CA GLU A 67 -0.41 -13.44 -2.45
C GLU A 67 -0.31 -12.44 -1.29
N ARG A 68 0.56 -11.44 -1.48
CA ARG A 68 0.81 -10.40 -0.47
C ARG A 68 0.14 -9.09 -0.86
N MET A 69 -0.53 -8.47 0.10
CA MET A 69 -1.10 -7.13 -0.05
C MET A 69 -0.25 -6.12 0.72
N ARG A 70 0.09 -4.99 0.10
CA ARG A 70 0.70 -3.83 0.76
C ARG A 70 -0.21 -2.61 0.72
N ILE A 71 -0.13 -1.80 1.75
CA ILE A 71 -0.79 -0.50 1.85
C ILE A 71 0.31 0.51 2.15
N VAL A 72 0.51 1.44 1.23
CA VAL A 72 1.59 2.42 1.29
C VAL A 72 1.02 3.83 1.14
N SER A 73 1.60 4.79 1.84
CA SER A 73 1.36 6.21 1.58
C SER A 73 2.62 6.91 1.08
N VAL A 74 2.50 7.83 0.13
CA VAL A 74 3.64 8.62 -0.41
C VAL A 74 3.44 10.12 -0.20
N ASP A 75 4.49 10.84 0.17
CA ASP A 75 4.38 12.27 0.42
C ASP A 75 4.58 13.06 -0.87
N LEU A 76 3.46 13.50 -1.44
CA LEU A 76 3.44 14.24 -2.70
C LEU A 76 3.90 15.71 -2.56
N ARG A 77 4.24 16.16 -1.34
CA ARG A 77 4.81 17.49 -1.09
C ARG A 77 6.34 17.50 -1.24
N LEU A 78 6.95 16.32 -1.37
CA LEU A 78 8.38 16.18 -1.60
C LEU A 78 8.75 16.74 -2.98
N LEU A 79 9.95 17.28 -3.09
CA LEU A 79 10.56 17.63 -4.38
C LEU A 79 10.74 16.38 -5.24
N ASP A 80 10.73 16.53 -6.56
CA ASP A 80 10.73 15.43 -7.53
C ASP A 80 11.80 14.35 -7.25
N ALA A 81 13.02 14.74 -6.87
CA ALA A 81 14.09 13.79 -6.57
C ALA A 81 13.79 12.94 -5.32
N ALA A 82 13.27 13.56 -4.26
CA ALA A 82 12.92 12.88 -3.02
C ALA A 82 11.68 12.00 -3.18
N LEU A 83 10.68 12.46 -3.94
CA LEU A 83 9.52 11.65 -4.31
C LEU A 83 9.91 10.44 -5.14
N THR A 84 10.80 10.62 -6.12
CA THR A 84 11.33 9.53 -6.96
C THR A 84 12.07 8.51 -6.11
N SER A 85 12.92 8.95 -5.17
CA SER A 85 13.61 8.06 -4.24
C SER A 85 12.63 7.27 -3.37
N GLN A 86 11.62 7.94 -2.80
CA GLN A 86 10.61 7.28 -1.98
C GLN A 86 9.84 6.21 -2.77
N LEU A 87 9.44 6.51 -4.00
CA LEU A 87 8.77 5.54 -4.87
C LEU A 87 9.70 4.37 -5.22
N ALA A 88 10.97 4.64 -5.50
CA ALA A 88 11.96 3.59 -5.77
C ALA A 88 12.11 2.63 -4.57
N ASP A 89 12.16 3.14 -3.34
CA ASP A 89 12.25 2.34 -2.12
C ASP A 89 11.00 1.48 -1.89
N VAL A 90 9.81 2.04 -2.13
CA VAL A 90 8.53 1.33 -2.06
C VAL A 90 8.49 0.17 -3.05
N PHE A 91 8.99 0.36 -4.28
CA PHE A 91 9.01 -0.70 -5.28
C PHE A 91 10.13 -1.72 -5.04
N ALA A 92 11.30 -1.31 -4.52
CA ALA A 92 12.41 -2.20 -4.20
C ALA A 92 12.09 -3.14 -3.02
N SER A 93 11.44 -2.61 -1.97
CA SER A 93 10.97 -3.41 -0.82
C SER A 93 9.94 -4.47 -1.18
N THR A 94 9.33 -4.40 -2.36
CA THR A 94 8.44 -5.45 -2.87
C THR A 94 9.19 -6.63 -3.51
N LYS A 95 10.48 -6.45 -3.85
CA LYS A 95 11.32 -7.52 -4.46
C LYS A 95 12.10 -8.35 -3.43
N HIS A 96 12.32 -7.83 -2.23
CA HIS A 96 13.11 -8.49 -1.18
C HIS A 96 12.23 -9.26 -0.17
N VAL A 97 11.63 -10.37 -0.61
CA VAL A 97 11.26 -11.47 0.31
C VAL A 97 11.46 -12.79 -0.46
N VAL A 98 12.74 -13.15 -0.62
CA VAL A 98 13.16 -14.45 -1.15
C VAL A 98 13.65 -15.28 0.04
N HIS A 99 12.88 -16.33 0.34
CA HIS A 99 13.08 -17.44 1.28
C HIS A 99 13.09 -17.13 2.78
#